data_AF-A0A447IL46-F1
#
_entry.id   AF-A0A447IL46-F1
#
_cell.length_a   1.000
_cell.length_b   1.000
_cell.length_c   1.000
_cell.angle_alpha   90.00
_cell.angle_beta   90.00
_cell.angle_gamma   90.00
#
_symmetry.space_group_name_H-M   'P 1'
#
loop_
_entity.id
_entity.type
_entity.pdbx_description
1 polymer ?
#
loop_
_entity_poly.entity_id
_entity_poly.type
_entity_poly.pdbx_seq_one_letter_code
_entity_poly.pdbx_strand_id
1 'polypeptide(L)'
;MTQGFRSFVIFAGMRTGSNLLEATLNAVRGVTCFGEAFNPYMMGWPDKDEMLGVTRAAREADPLPLLARLTDKPGHLPGFRYFHDHDPRVLEPVIADRACAKIILTRNPLDSYVSTRLAWETNQWKLNESEVPIPARITYDGEEFRRMLSAAEDFRRHVAGRLQATGQAAFHLDYEDLRDAGVMTGLLHWLGRTDLERVEPARDQVPQNPQELAQKVTNFDSMQDDLRGIDPFGLHRIPHFEPRRGPAVPSFLAADAGRGLLFMPVRGGPGRAIRDWLAALGPVEGAFT
;
A
#
# COMPACT_ATOMS: atom_id res chain seq x y z
N MET A 1 20.42 1.53 -21.85
CA MET A 1 19.03 1.94 -22.16
C MET A 1 18.16 1.45 -21.02
N THR A 2 17.56 2.35 -20.24
CA THR A 2 16.58 1.99 -19.22
C THR A 2 15.32 1.47 -19.92
N GLN A 3 14.93 0.24 -19.62
CA GLN A 3 13.72 -0.37 -20.17
C GLN A 3 12.50 0.41 -19.63
N GLY A 4 11.59 0.80 -20.51
CA GLY A 4 10.36 1.51 -20.11
C GLY A 4 9.40 0.61 -19.33
N PHE A 5 8.46 1.23 -18.62
CA PHE A 5 7.43 0.49 -17.89
C PHE A 5 6.53 -0.28 -18.85
N ARG A 6 6.19 -1.52 -18.47
CA ARG A 6 5.28 -2.42 -19.19
C ARG A 6 3.91 -2.50 -18.54
N SER A 7 3.80 -2.12 -17.27
CA SER A 7 2.57 -2.09 -16.51
C SER A 7 2.66 -1.06 -15.38
N PHE A 8 1.57 -0.83 -14.66
CA PHE A 8 1.58 -0.04 -13.43
C PHE A 8 0.66 -0.60 -12.35
N VAL A 9 0.93 -0.25 -11.10
CA VAL A 9 0.06 -0.49 -9.96
C VAL A 9 -0.20 0.83 -9.23
N ILE A 10 -1.45 1.06 -8.83
CA ILE A 10 -1.83 2.17 -7.96
C ILE A 10 -2.02 1.62 -6.55
N PHE A 11 -1.02 1.82 -5.69
CA PHE A 11 -1.14 1.57 -4.27
C PHE A 11 -1.94 2.70 -3.62
N ALA A 12 -3.14 2.38 -3.17
CA ALA A 12 -4.06 3.35 -2.59
C ALA A 12 -4.90 2.71 -1.48
N GLY A 13 -5.92 3.43 -1.03
CA GLY A 13 -6.91 2.91 -0.08
C GLY A 13 -8.33 3.33 -0.45
N MET A 14 -9.29 2.85 0.33
CA MET A 14 -10.68 3.29 0.20
C MET A 14 -10.75 4.82 0.28
N ARG A 15 -11.54 5.41 -0.64
CA ARG A 15 -11.86 6.85 -0.65
C ARG A 15 -10.65 7.80 -0.77
N THR A 16 -9.54 7.32 -1.30
CA THR A 16 -8.34 8.13 -1.65
C THR A 16 -8.44 8.87 -2.99
N GLY A 17 -9.52 8.68 -3.75
CA GLY A 17 -9.65 9.20 -5.13
C GLY A 17 -9.14 8.25 -6.21
N SER A 18 -8.80 7.01 -5.87
CA SER A 18 -8.26 6.04 -6.83
C SER A 18 -9.19 5.75 -8.03
N ASN A 19 -10.51 5.82 -7.84
CA ASN A 19 -11.48 5.74 -8.94
C ASN A 19 -11.39 6.91 -9.94
N LEU A 20 -11.06 8.12 -9.47
CA LEU A 20 -10.92 9.31 -10.31
C LEU A 20 -9.62 9.22 -11.13
N LEU A 21 -8.54 8.76 -10.50
CA LEU A 21 -7.29 8.47 -11.19
C LEU A 21 -7.48 7.36 -12.24
N GLU A 22 -8.18 6.28 -11.89
CA GLU A 22 -8.54 5.22 -12.83
C GLU A 22 -9.30 5.76 -14.05
N ALA A 23 -10.32 6.59 -13.84
CA ALA A 23 -11.10 7.19 -14.92
C ALA A 23 -10.22 8.05 -15.83
N THR A 24 -9.32 8.85 -15.25
CA THR A 24 -8.35 9.68 -15.98
C THR A 24 -7.42 8.82 -16.83
N LEU A 25 -6.85 7.76 -16.26
CA LEU A 25 -5.95 6.84 -16.97
C LEU A 25 -6.67 6.07 -18.09
N ASN A 26 -7.91 5.64 -17.85
CA ASN A 26 -8.72 4.91 -18.82
C ASN A 26 -9.19 5.79 -20.00
N ALA A 27 -9.19 7.11 -19.85
CA ALA A 27 -9.48 8.03 -20.96
C ALA A 27 -8.31 8.12 -21.96
N VAL A 28 -7.10 7.71 -21.58
CA VAL A 28 -5.91 7.77 -22.44
C VAL A 28 -5.84 6.54 -23.34
N ARG A 29 -5.85 6.75 -24.66
CA ARG A 29 -5.66 5.67 -25.65
C ARG A 29 -4.37 4.90 -25.36
N GLY A 30 -4.45 3.57 -25.29
CA GLY A 30 -3.29 2.71 -25.04
C GLY A 30 -2.95 2.52 -23.56
N VAL A 31 -3.78 3.02 -22.64
CA VAL A 31 -3.68 2.81 -21.20
C VAL A 31 -4.95 2.11 -20.71
N THR A 32 -4.83 1.17 -19.77
CA THR A 32 -6.00 0.57 -19.11
C THR A 32 -5.69 0.25 -17.66
N CYS A 33 -6.49 0.79 -16.75
CA CYS A 33 -6.54 0.44 -15.34
C CYS A 33 -7.75 -0.49 -15.08
N PHE A 34 -7.46 -1.73 -14.70
CA PHE A 34 -8.42 -2.83 -14.54
C PHE A 34 -9.10 -2.87 -13.17
N GLY A 35 -9.47 -1.71 -12.62
CA GLY A 35 -10.15 -1.67 -11.33
C GLY A 35 -9.30 -2.24 -10.20
N GLU A 36 -9.98 -2.81 -9.22
CA GLU A 36 -9.38 -3.55 -8.10
C GLU A 36 -9.40 -5.05 -8.42
N ALA A 37 -8.57 -5.47 -9.39
CA ALA A 37 -8.57 -6.84 -9.90
C ALA A 37 -8.35 -7.92 -8.80
N PHE A 38 -7.68 -7.55 -7.72
CA PHE A 38 -7.34 -8.44 -6.61
C PHE A 38 -8.11 -8.14 -5.31
N ASN A 39 -9.25 -7.44 -5.42
CA ASN A 39 -10.16 -7.21 -4.32
C ASN A 39 -10.78 -8.55 -3.84
N PRO A 40 -10.79 -8.85 -2.53
CA PRO A 40 -11.31 -10.12 -2.04
C PRO A 40 -12.80 -10.36 -2.34
N TYR A 41 -13.59 -9.30 -2.54
CA TYR A 41 -15.04 -9.39 -2.69
C TYR A 41 -15.52 -9.31 -4.16
N MET A 42 -14.76 -8.65 -5.04
CA MET A 42 -15.16 -8.37 -6.43
C MET A 42 -14.04 -8.59 -7.46
N MET A 43 -14.41 -8.65 -8.74
CA MET A 43 -13.49 -8.87 -9.86
C MET A 43 -13.22 -7.55 -10.62
N GLY A 44 -12.37 -6.69 -10.09
CA GLY A 44 -12.04 -5.39 -10.70
C GLY A 44 -13.08 -4.30 -10.45
N TRP A 45 -14.32 -4.57 -10.85
CA TRP A 45 -15.47 -3.67 -10.72
C TRP A 45 -16.67 -4.39 -10.08
N PRO A 46 -17.67 -3.66 -9.56
CA PRO A 46 -18.92 -4.24 -9.07
C PRO A 46 -19.60 -5.12 -10.13
N ASP A 47 -20.29 -6.16 -9.67
CA ASP A 47 -21.07 -7.10 -10.48
C ASP A 47 -20.30 -7.81 -11.61
N LYS A 48 -18.97 -7.94 -11.43
CA LYS A 48 -18.10 -8.76 -12.28
C LYS A 48 -17.64 -10.00 -11.52
N ASP A 49 -17.78 -11.14 -12.17
CA ASP A 49 -17.41 -12.48 -11.70
C ASP A 49 -16.28 -13.10 -12.53
N GLU A 50 -15.97 -12.51 -13.70
CA GLU A 50 -14.83 -12.85 -14.54
C GLU A 50 -14.05 -11.63 -15.05
N MET A 51 -12.77 -11.85 -15.35
CA MET A 51 -11.90 -10.88 -16.01
C MET A 51 -10.90 -11.60 -16.91
N LEU A 52 -10.83 -11.20 -18.18
CA LEU A 52 -9.91 -11.80 -19.18
C LEU A 52 -9.99 -13.34 -19.22
N GLY A 53 -11.20 -13.89 -19.11
CA GLY A 53 -11.44 -15.34 -19.09
C GLY A 53 -10.91 -16.06 -17.84
N VAL A 54 -10.71 -15.35 -16.74
CA VAL A 54 -10.39 -15.90 -15.41
C VAL A 54 -11.57 -15.59 -14.48
N THR A 55 -12.15 -16.62 -13.87
CA THR A 55 -13.25 -16.47 -12.91
C THR A 55 -12.73 -16.04 -11.53
N ARG A 56 -13.60 -15.47 -10.69
CA ARG A 56 -13.27 -15.13 -9.31
C ARG A 56 -12.72 -16.32 -8.53
N ALA A 57 -13.35 -17.50 -8.68
CA ALA A 57 -12.90 -18.73 -8.02
C ALA A 57 -11.50 -19.16 -8.48
N ALA A 58 -11.19 -19.03 -9.78
CA ALA A 58 -9.86 -19.34 -10.29
C ALA A 58 -8.80 -18.38 -9.75
N ARG A 59 -9.09 -17.08 -9.67
CA ARG A 59 -8.22 -16.06 -9.06
C ARG A 59 -8.00 -16.31 -7.57
N GLU A 60 -9.05 -16.68 -6.83
CA GLU A 60 -8.94 -17.01 -5.40
C GLU A 60 -8.06 -18.23 -5.17
N ALA A 61 -8.14 -19.25 -6.04
CA ALA A 61 -7.23 -20.38 -6.01
C ALA A 61 -5.78 -19.96 -6.31
N ASP A 62 -5.55 -19.24 -7.41
CA ASP A 62 -4.25 -18.69 -7.78
C ASP A 62 -4.41 -17.35 -8.53
N PRO A 63 -3.93 -16.22 -7.98
CA PRO A 63 -4.08 -14.91 -8.60
C PRO A 63 -3.01 -14.62 -9.67
N LEU A 64 -1.91 -15.39 -9.71
CA LEU A 64 -0.78 -15.11 -10.61
C LEU A 64 -1.11 -15.28 -12.10
N PRO A 65 -1.94 -16.25 -12.54
CA PRO A 65 -2.39 -16.34 -13.92
C PRO A 65 -3.16 -15.09 -14.38
N LEU A 66 -3.99 -14.50 -13.50
CA LEU A 66 -4.67 -13.25 -13.82
C LEU A 66 -3.67 -12.09 -13.92
N LEU A 67 -2.73 -11.98 -12.98
CA LEU A 67 -1.68 -10.95 -13.02
C LEU A 67 -0.88 -11.01 -14.33
N ALA A 68 -0.48 -12.22 -14.75
CA ALA A 68 0.21 -12.43 -16.01
C ALA A 68 -0.63 -11.94 -17.20
N ARG A 69 -1.92 -12.32 -17.27
CA ARG A 69 -2.83 -11.88 -18.36
C ARG A 69 -3.06 -10.38 -18.38
N LEU A 70 -3.14 -9.73 -17.22
CA LEU A 70 -3.31 -8.28 -17.14
C LEU A 70 -2.08 -7.55 -17.67
N THR A 71 -0.89 -8.04 -17.33
CA THR A 71 0.39 -7.37 -17.65
C THR A 71 0.97 -7.75 -19.01
N ASP A 72 0.57 -8.87 -19.59
CA ASP A 72 1.06 -9.33 -20.90
C ASP A 72 0.26 -8.71 -22.06
N LYS A 73 0.43 -7.40 -22.25
CA LYS A 73 -0.24 -6.65 -23.31
C LYS A 73 0.74 -5.78 -24.09
N PRO A 74 1.43 -6.33 -25.11
CA PRO A 74 2.41 -5.59 -25.91
C PRO A 74 1.82 -4.32 -26.54
N GLY A 75 2.56 -3.21 -26.49
CA GLY A 75 2.13 -1.92 -27.05
C GLY A 75 1.00 -1.22 -26.26
N HIS A 76 0.62 -1.75 -25.10
CA HIS A 76 -0.38 -1.20 -24.22
C HIS A 76 0.20 -1.05 -22.82
N LEU A 77 -0.30 -0.07 -22.05
CA LEU A 77 0.09 0.14 -20.67
C LEU A 77 -1.05 -0.30 -19.73
N PRO A 78 -1.08 -1.58 -19.31
CA PRO A 78 -2.04 -2.08 -18.35
C PRO A 78 -1.65 -1.75 -16.90
N GLY A 79 -2.65 -1.62 -16.04
CA GLY A 79 -2.44 -1.53 -14.60
C GLY A 79 -3.70 -1.80 -13.81
N PHE A 80 -3.62 -1.70 -12.49
CA PHE A 80 -4.75 -1.93 -11.59
C PHE A 80 -4.53 -1.20 -10.25
N ARG A 81 -5.60 -1.09 -9.48
CA ARG A 81 -5.58 -0.57 -8.11
C ARG A 81 -5.34 -1.71 -7.12
N TYR A 82 -4.46 -1.46 -6.16
CA TYR A 82 -4.10 -2.42 -5.11
C TYR A 82 -4.19 -1.75 -3.74
N PHE A 83 -5.00 -2.31 -2.84
CA PHE A 83 -5.16 -1.82 -1.46
C PHE A 83 -4.54 -2.79 -0.46
N HIS A 84 -4.40 -2.34 0.79
CA HIS A 84 -3.76 -3.10 1.86
C HIS A 84 -4.43 -4.45 2.20
N ASP A 85 -5.71 -4.63 1.84
CA ASP A 85 -6.54 -5.79 2.09
C ASP A 85 -6.78 -6.66 0.84
N HIS A 86 -6.14 -6.33 -0.29
CA HIS A 86 -6.17 -7.14 -1.50
C HIS A 86 -5.32 -8.40 -1.36
N ASP A 87 -5.43 -9.33 -2.31
CA ASP A 87 -4.71 -10.61 -2.25
C ASP A 87 -3.20 -10.40 -2.00
N PRO A 88 -2.65 -10.84 -0.85
CA PRO A 88 -1.27 -10.56 -0.47
C PRO A 88 -0.26 -11.29 -1.37
N ARG A 89 -0.67 -12.36 -2.06
CA ARG A 89 0.19 -13.13 -2.97
C ARG A 89 0.61 -12.32 -4.21
N VAL A 90 -0.11 -11.24 -4.51
CA VAL A 90 0.13 -10.37 -5.67
C VAL A 90 1.13 -9.25 -5.37
N LEU A 91 1.27 -8.85 -4.10
CA LEU A 91 2.10 -7.70 -3.73
C LEU A 91 3.56 -7.88 -4.11
N GLU A 92 4.17 -9.00 -3.71
CA GLU A 92 5.61 -9.24 -3.95
C GLU A 92 5.95 -9.35 -5.46
N PRO A 93 5.20 -10.11 -6.29
CA PRO A 93 5.42 -10.13 -7.73
C PRO A 93 5.41 -8.74 -8.39
N VAL A 94 4.51 -7.86 -7.96
CA VAL A 94 4.31 -6.53 -8.55
C VAL A 94 5.36 -5.54 -8.05
N ILE A 95 5.62 -5.53 -6.73
CA ILE A 95 6.55 -4.58 -6.13
C ILE A 95 7.99 -4.87 -6.52
N ALA A 96 8.36 -6.14 -6.74
CA ALA A 96 9.70 -6.54 -7.16
C ALA A 96 9.96 -6.31 -8.65
N ASP A 97 8.92 -6.32 -9.51
CA ASP A 97 9.06 -6.14 -10.95
C ASP A 97 9.41 -4.69 -11.32
N ARG A 98 10.65 -4.43 -11.74
CA ARG A 98 11.13 -3.11 -12.17
C ARG A 98 10.41 -2.55 -13.41
N ALA A 99 9.80 -3.40 -14.23
CA ALA A 99 9.02 -2.98 -15.39
C ALA A 99 7.58 -2.58 -15.01
N CYS A 100 7.13 -2.89 -13.79
CA CYS A 100 5.87 -2.38 -13.26
C CYS A 100 6.10 -1.04 -12.56
N ALA A 101 5.44 0.02 -13.00
CA ALA A 101 5.48 1.32 -12.37
C ALA A 101 4.68 1.33 -11.06
N LYS A 102 5.16 2.02 -10.02
CA LYS A 102 4.48 2.14 -8.72
C LYS A 102 3.95 3.55 -8.53
N ILE A 103 2.64 3.68 -8.38
CA ILE A 103 1.97 4.94 -8.08
C ILE A 103 1.47 4.84 -6.63
N ILE A 104 1.86 5.77 -5.77
CA ILE A 104 1.36 5.87 -4.39
C ILE A 104 0.35 7.00 -4.35
N LEU A 105 -0.92 6.67 -4.09
CA LEU A 105 -1.98 7.66 -3.93
C LEU A 105 -2.41 7.76 -2.47
N THR A 106 -2.29 8.96 -1.91
CA THR A 106 -2.71 9.28 -0.55
C THR A 106 -3.81 10.31 -0.47
N ARG A 107 -4.45 10.33 0.69
CA ARG A 107 -5.43 11.34 1.10
C ARG A 107 -5.33 11.46 2.61
N ASN A 108 -5.78 12.60 3.16
CA ASN A 108 -5.99 12.73 4.59
C ASN A 108 -6.79 11.51 5.13
N PRO A 109 -6.25 10.78 6.14
CA PRO A 109 -6.87 9.57 6.65
C PRO A 109 -8.22 9.86 7.29
N LEU A 110 -8.40 11.00 7.95
CA LEU A 110 -9.66 11.38 8.58
C LEU A 110 -10.76 11.59 7.55
N ASP A 111 -10.45 12.31 6.45
CA ASP A 111 -11.40 12.49 5.35
C ASP A 111 -11.75 11.17 4.68
N SER A 112 -10.78 10.27 4.53
CA SER A 112 -10.99 8.93 3.97
C SER A 112 -11.87 8.09 4.89
N TYR A 113 -11.66 8.15 6.21
CA TYR A 113 -12.48 7.46 7.21
C TYR A 113 -13.93 7.93 7.17
N VAL A 114 -14.15 9.25 7.33
CA VAL A 114 -15.49 9.83 7.34
C VAL A 114 -16.20 9.56 6.01
N SER A 115 -15.50 9.72 4.88
CA SER A 115 -16.08 9.40 3.57
C SER A 115 -16.40 7.92 3.40
N THR A 116 -15.61 7.01 4.00
CA THR A 116 -15.87 5.56 3.94
C THR A 116 -17.10 5.23 4.76
N ARG A 117 -17.17 5.69 6.01
CA ARG A 117 -18.33 5.50 6.89
C ARG A 117 -19.62 6.03 6.26
N LEU A 118 -19.57 7.23 5.67
CA LEU A 118 -20.74 7.79 4.98
C LEU A 118 -21.19 6.92 3.80
N ALA A 119 -20.25 6.40 3.00
CA ALA A 119 -20.59 5.50 1.89
C ALA A 119 -21.22 4.18 2.37
N TRP A 120 -20.82 3.67 3.54
CA TRP A 120 -21.48 2.52 4.17
C TRP A 120 -22.91 2.85 4.61
N GLU A 121 -23.12 4.01 5.24
CA GLU A 121 -24.46 4.42 5.70
C GLU A 121 -25.43 4.68 4.54
N THR A 122 -24.95 5.26 3.44
CA THR A 122 -25.81 5.64 2.29
C THR A 122 -25.84 4.60 1.17
N ASN A 123 -24.95 3.59 1.23
CA ASN A 123 -24.63 2.70 0.12
C ASN A 123 -24.20 3.43 -1.18
N GLN A 124 -23.70 4.67 -1.08
CA GLN A 124 -23.22 5.47 -2.23
C GLN A 124 -21.69 5.41 -2.35
N TRP A 125 -21.19 4.45 -3.14
CA TRP A 125 -19.76 4.23 -3.33
C TRP A 125 -19.13 5.11 -4.42
N LYS A 126 -19.92 5.55 -5.39
CA LYS A 126 -19.57 6.50 -6.45
C LYS A 126 -20.73 7.50 -6.59
N LEU A 127 -20.43 8.75 -6.93
CA LEU A 127 -21.43 9.73 -7.35
C LEU A 127 -20.97 10.34 -8.67
N ASN A 128 -21.85 10.27 -9.66
CA ASN A 128 -21.71 10.98 -10.92
C ASN A 128 -22.27 12.41 -10.78
N GLU A 129 -21.90 13.32 -11.68
CA GLU A 129 -22.38 14.71 -11.67
C GLU A 129 -23.91 14.86 -11.66
N SER A 130 -24.66 13.88 -12.17
CA SER A 130 -26.12 13.88 -12.21
C SER A 130 -26.79 13.34 -10.94
N GLU A 131 -26.03 12.81 -10.00
CA GLU A 131 -26.55 12.15 -8.79
C GLU A 131 -26.50 13.10 -7.59
N VAL A 132 -27.52 13.04 -6.74
CA VAL A 132 -27.62 13.88 -5.53
C VAL A 132 -27.03 13.10 -4.34
N PRO A 133 -26.10 13.68 -3.58
CA PRO A 133 -25.61 13.08 -2.34
C PRO A 133 -26.76 12.87 -1.35
N ILE A 134 -26.87 11.66 -0.79
CA ILE A 134 -27.81 11.38 0.30
C ILE A 134 -27.23 12.02 1.58
N PRO A 135 -27.95 12.95 2.23
CA PRO A 135 -27.50 13.53 3.49
C PRO A 135 -27.40 12.43 4.55
N ALA A 136 -26.21 12.26 5.12
CA ALA A 136 -25.95 11.32 6.20
C ALA A 136 -24.96 11.92 7.19
N ARG A 137 -25.05 11.44 8.43
CA ARG A 137 -24.08 11.75 9.48
C ARG A 137 -23.62 10.44 10.09
N ILE A 138 -22.35 10.40 10.49
CA ILE A 138 -21.74 9.23 11.12
C ILE A 138 -21.36 9.56 12.55
N THR A 139 -21.40 8.55 13.41
CA THR A 139 -20.77 8.60 14.72
C THR A 139 -19.31 8.16 14.55
N TYR A 140 -18.37 9.01 14.94
CA TYR A 140 -16.95 8.71 14.93
C TYR A 140 -16.61 7.66 15.99
N ASP A 141 -15.95 6.60 15.57
CA ASP A 141 -15.36 5.57 16.42
C ASP A 141 -13.83 5.70 16.36
N GLY A 142 -13.23 6.15 17.47
CA GLY A 142 -11.79 6.37 17.55
C GLY A 142 -10.96 5.09 17.47
N GLU A 143 -11.47 3.95 17.96
CA GLU A 143 -10.76 2.69 17.83
C GLU A 143 -10.77 2.19 16.39
N GLU A 144 -11.91 2.30 15.71
CA GLU A 144 -12.02 1.99 14.29
C GLU A 144 -11.10 2.87 13.45
N PHE A 145 -11.09 4.19 13.71
CA PHE A 145 -10.21 5.13 13.03
C PHE A 145 -8.73 4.77 13.22
N ARG A 146 -8.30 4.48 14.46
CA ARG A 146 -6.91 4.10 14.76
C ARG A 146 -6.50 2.78 14.09
N ARG A 147 -7.40 1.78 14.04
CA ARG A 147 -7.14 0.53 13.31
C ARG A 147 -6.94 0.80 11.82
N MET A 148 -7.81 1.58 11.20
CA MET A 148 -7.70 1.98 9.79
C MET A 148 -6.41 2.76 9.52
N LEU A 149 -6.08 3.73 10.39
CA LEU A 149 -4.85 4.52 10.29
C LEU A 149 -3.60 3.62 10.39
N SER A 150 -3.53 2.73 11.38
CA SER A 150 -2.40 1.81 11.54
C SER A 150 -2.24 0.91 10.33
N ALA A 151 -3.33 0.34 9.80
CA ALA A 151 -3.27 -0.53 8.62
C ALA A 151 -2.74 0.21 7.39
N ALA A 152 -3.20 1.44 7.16
CA ALA A 152 -2.73 2.27 6.05
C ALA A 152 -1.24 2.64 6.20
N GLU A 153 -0.80 2.98 7.41
CA GLU A 153 0.59 3.29 7.70
C GLU A 153 1.51 2.08 7.57
N ASP A 154 1.10 0.92 8.11
CA ASP A 154 1.87 -0.32 8.01
C ASP A 154 2.06 -0.73 6.56
N PHE A 155 1.00 -0.62 5.75
CA PHE A 155 1.08 -0.87 4.32
C PHE A 155 2.04 0.10 3.62
N ARG A 156 1.94 1.42 3.90
CA ARG A 156 2.87 2.42 3.34
C ARG A 156 4.32 2.17 3.75
N ARG A 157 4.57 1.85 5.02
CA ARG A 157 5.91 1.50 5.52
C ARG A 157 6.46 0.26 4.83
N HIS A 158 5.62 -0.76 4.64
CA HIS A 158 6.00 -1.97 3.93
C HIS A 158 6.40 -1.67 2.47
N VAL A 159 5.53 -0.96 1.73
CA VAL A 159 5.79 -0.57 0.33
C VAL A 159 7.08 0.27 0.23
N ALA A 160 7.23 1.29 1.07
CA ALA A 160 8.42 2.14 1.09
C ALA A 160 9.70 1.33 1.37
N GLY A 161 9.66 0.42 2.36
CA GLY A 161 10.79 -0.45 2.69
C GLY A 161 11.17 -1.39 1.55
N ARG A 162 10.20 -1.98 0.83
CA ARG A 162 10.46 -2.82 -0.34
C ARG A 162 11.05 -2.01 -1.51
N LEU A 163 10.52 -0.82 -1.78
CA LEU A 163 11.05 0.06 -2.83
C LEU A 163 12.50 0.49 -2.52
N GLN A 164 12.80 0.86 -1.27
CA GLN A 164 14.15 1.19 -0.82
C GLN A 164 15.10 -0.01 -0.96
N ALA A 165 14.70 -1.18 -0.45
CA ALA A 165 15.52 -2.39 -0.50
C ALA A 165 15.82 -2.86 -1.94
N THR A 166 14.94 -2.53 -2.89
CA THR A 166 15.10 -2.87 -4.31
C THR A 166 15.66 -1.72 -5.14
N GLY A 167 15.92 -0.54 -4.57
CA GLY A 167 16.37 0.64 -5.31
C GLY A 167 15.40 1.05 -6.41
N GLN A 168 14.11 1.05 -6.10
CA GLN A 168 13.03 1.51 -6.98
C GLN A 168 12.41 2.80 -6.45
N ALA A 169 11.87 3.61 -7.36
CA ALA A 169 11.13 4.81 -7.03
C ALA A 169 9.65 4.66 -7.42
N ALA A 170 8.79 5.42 -6.75
CA ALA A 170 7.37 5.51 -7.06
C ALA A 170 6.98 6.95 -7.42
N PHE A 171 5.89 7.11 -8.16
CA PHE A 171 5.25 8.40 -8.38
C PHE A 171 4.24 8.63 -7.26
N HIS A 172 4.39 9.74 -6.54
CA HIS A 172 3.55 10.08 -5.39
C HIS A 172 2.48 11.08 -5.81
N LEU A 173 1.25 10.83 -5.37
CA LEU A 173 0.09 11.67 -5.58
C LEU A 173 -0.67 11.81 -4.27
N ASP A 174 -1.12 13.01 -3.99
CA ASP A 174 -2.19 13.26 -3.04
C ASP A 174 -3.54 13.43 -3.76
N TYR A 175 -4.63 13.37 -3.01
CA TYR A 175 -5.99 13.44 -3.58
C TYR A 175 -6.22 14.75 -4.34
N GLU A 176 -5.63 15.84 -3.84
CA GLU A 176 -5.70 17.18 -4.39
C GLU A 176 -5.02 17.28 -5.75
N ASP A 177 -3.96 16.49 -5.98
CA ASP A 177 -3.21 16.47 -7.24
C ASP A 177 -4.03 15.89 -8.40
N LEU A 178 -5.05 15.07 -8.09
CA LEU A 178 -5.84 14.37 -9.11
C LEU A 178 -6.62 15.31 -10.04
N ARG A 179 -6.77 16.58 -9.69
CA ARG A 179 -7.43 17.61 -10.51
C ARG A 179 -6.45 18.50 -11.28
N ASP A 180 -5.15 18.31 -11.12
CA ASP A 180 -4.14 19.08 -11.81
C ASP A 180 -3.75 18.40 -13.13
N ALA A 181 -4.08 19.06 -14.26
CA ALA A 181 -3.74 18.55 -15.59
C ALA A 181 -2.23 18.47 -15.84
N GLY A 182 -1.44 19.36 -15.24
CA GLY A 182 0.02 19.32 -15.30
C GLY A 182 0.58 18.09 -14.58
N VAL A 183 0.05 17.77 -13.39
CA VAL A 183 0.45 16.57 -12.65
C VAL A 183 0.04 15.29 -13.39
N MET A 184 -1.18 15.23 -13.93
CA MET A 184 -1.63 14.07 -14.73
C MET A 184 -0.79 13.88 -15.99
N THR A 185 -0.41 14.98 -16.66
CA THR A 185 0.50 14.93 -17.81
C THR A 185 1.87 14.39 -17.38
N GLY A 186 2.42 14.91 -16.27
CA GLY A 186 3.69 14.43 -15.69
C GLY A 186 3.67 12.96 -15.30
N LEU A 187 2.56 12.47 -14.74
CA LEU A 187 2.36 11.06 -14.43
C LEU A 187 2.45 10.19 -15.70
N LEU A 188 1.72 10.56 -16.76
CA LEU A 188 1.73 9.80 -18.01
C LEU A 188 3.11 9.84 -18.69
N HIS A 189 3.80 10.98 -18.65
CA HIS A 189 5.18 11.09 -19.14
C HIS A 189 6.13 10.18 -18.37
N TRP A 190 6.01 10.15 -17.04
CA TRP A 190 6.78 9.24 -16.19
C TRP A 190 6.46 7.76 -16.49
N LEU A 191 5.21 7.45 -16.83
CA LEU A 191 4.79 6.13 -17.32
C LEU A 191 5.29 5.80 -18.74
N GLY A 192 6.00 6.73 -19.41
CA GLY A 192 6.58 6.55 -20.74
C GLY A 192 5.74 7.11 -21.90
N ARG A 193 4.57 7.70 -21.61
CA ARG A 193 3.66 8.30 -22.60
C ARG A 193 3.99 9.76 -22.88
N THR A 194 5.23 10.01 -23.28
CA THR A 194 5.75 11.35 -23.61
C THR A 194 5.20 11.92 -24.92
N ASP A 195 4.45 11.11 -25.68
CA ASP A 195 3.71 11.52 -26.88
C ASP A 195 2.50 12.42 -26.57
N LEU A 196 2.03 12.44 -25.32
CA LEU A 196 0.87 13.21 -24.90
C LEU A 196 1.27 14.66 -24.60
N GLU A 197 0.69 15.62 -25.32
CA GLU A 197 0.91 17.04 -25.03
C GLU A 197 0.28 17.46 -23.69
N ARG A 198 -0.91 16.94 -23.41
CA ARG A 198 -1.68 17.28 -22.21
C ARG A 198 -2.68 16.17 -21.86
N VAL A 199 -2.86 15.94 -20.57
CA VAL A 199 -3.85 15.00 -20.02
C VAL A 199 -4.84 15.78 -19.16
N GLU A 200 -6.10 15.80 -19.58
CA GLU A 200 -7.18 16.37 -18.78
C GLU A 200 -7.68 15.35 -17.74
N PRO A 201 -7.73 15.72 -16.45
CA PRO A 201 -8.33 14.88 -15.43
C PRO A 201 -9.79 14.58 -15.74
N ALA A 202 -10.23 13.39 -15.36
CA ALA A 202 -11.64 13.05 -15.39
C ALA A 202 -12.44 14.01 -14.48
N ARG A 203 -13.67 14.33 -14.87
CA ARG A 203 -14.55 15.28 -14.16
C ARG A 203 -15.85 14.64 -13.67
N ASP A 204 -16.14 13.44 -14.16
CA ASP A 204 -17.33 12.65 -13.89
C ASP A 204 -17.54 12.31 -12.41
N GLN A 205 -16.47 12.34 -11.61
CA GLN A 205 -16.54 12.06 -10.17
C GLN A 205 -16.42 13.33 -9.33
N VAL A 206 -17.51 13.64 -8.63
CA VAL A 206 -17.62 14.80 -7.73
C VAL A 206 -17.37 14.33 -6.29
N PRO A 207 -16.74 15.16 -5.42
CA PRO A 207 -16.68 14.87 -4.00
C PRO A 207 -18.09 14.65 -3.44
N GLN A 208 -18.36 13.45 -2.95
CA GLN A 208 -19.70 13.06 -2.51
C GLN A 208 -20.24 13.97 -1.41
N ASN A 209 -19.37 14.44 -0.52
CA ASN A 209 -19.74 15.22 0.65
C ASN A 209 -18.80 16.42 0.79
N PRO A 210 -19.10 17.58 0.19
CA PRO A 210 -18.25 18.78 0.25
C PRO A 210 -18.40 19.56 1.56
N GLN A 211 -19.30 19.15 2.45
CA GLN A 211 -19.56 19.80 3.73
C GLN A 211 -18.35 19.78 4.68
N GLU A 212 -18.37 20.63 5.69
CA GLU A 212 -17.39 20.58 6.78
C GLU A 212 -17.55 19.30 7.62
N LEU A 213 -16.45 18.79 8.20
CA LEU A 213 -16.47 17.60 9.05
C LEU A 213 -17.46 17.74 10.22
N ALA A 214 -17.57 18.94 10.80
CA ALA A 214 -18.51 19.25 11.88
C ALA A 214 -19.98 18.99 11.52
N GLN A 215 -20.34 19.06 10.23
CA GLN A 215 -21.70 18.78 9.75
C GLN A 215 -21.93 17.29 9.52
N LYS A 216 -20.87 16.51 9.28
CA LYS A 216 -20.92 15.07 8.94
C LYS A 216 -20.80 14.16 10.15
N VAL A 217 -20.20 14.64 11.23
CA VAL A 217 -19.92 13.83 12.43
C VAL A 217 -20.87 14.23 13.54
N THR A 218 -21.52 13.25 14.18
CA THR A 218 -22.50 13.50 15.26
C THR A 218 -21.83 13.85 16.58
N ASN A 219 -20.71 13.21 16.92
CA ASN A 219 -19.88 13.40 18.11
C ASN A 219 -18.57 14.14 17.78
N PHE A 220 -18.67 15.27 17.07
CA PHE A 220 -17.50 16.02 16.57
C PHE A 220 -16.51 16.41 17.67
N ASP A 221 -17.00 16.88 18.83
CA ASP A 221 -16.12 17.26 19.96
C ASP A 221 -15.31 16.06 20.47
N SER A 222 -15.95 14.89 20.61
CA SER A 222 -15.26 13.65 20.99
C SER A 222 -14.20 13.21 19.98
N MET A 223 -14.48 13.41 18.68
CA MET A 223 -13.49 13.18 17.63
C MET A 223 -12.31 14.14 17.77
N GLN A 224 -12.55 15.44 18.00
CA GLN A 224 -11.47 16.40 18.18
C GLN A 224 -10.59 16.07 19.38
N ASP A 225 -11.19 15.70 20.51
CA ASP A 225 -10.45 15.29 21.72
C ASP A 225 -9.60 14.04 21.47
N ASP A 226 -10.13 13.05 20.76
CA ASP A 226 -9.39 11.83 20.39
C ASP A 226 -8.20 12.12 19.46
N LEU A 227 -8.41 12.99 18.45
CA LEU A 227 -7.38 13.38 17.47
C LEU A 227 -6.22 14.16 18.11
N ARG A 228 -6.43 14.89 19.21
CA ARG A 228 -5.35 15.58 19.95
C ARG A 228 -4.32 14.61 20.52
N GLY A 229 -4.71 13.36 20.77
CA GLY A 229 -3.81 12.30 21.24
C GLY A 229 -3.01 11.61 20.14
N ILE A 230 -3.26 11.94 18.86
CA ILE A 230 -2.55 11.37 17.72
C ILE A 230 -1.33 12.25 17.42
N ASP A 231 -0.20 11.61 17.15
CA ASP A 231 1.05 12.26 16.74
C ASP A 231 1.24 12.13 15.22
N PRO A 232 0.64 13.04 14.42
CA PRO A 232 0.69 12.95 12.96
C PRO A 232 2.10 13.15 12.38
N PHE A 233 2.99 13.76 13.16
CA PHE A 233 4.37 14.05 12.76
C PHE A 233 5.34 12.97 13.22
N GLY A 234 4.88 12.02 14.05
CA GLY A 234 5.74 11.00 14.65
C GLY A 234 6.85 11.59 15.53
N LEU A 235 6.64 12.77 16.14
CA LEU A 235 7.63 13.45 16.98
C LEU A 235 7.98 12.65 18.24
N HIS A 236 7.10 11.76 18.70
CA HIS A 236 7.38 10.83 19.77
C HIS A 236 8.27 9.65 19.34
N ARG A 237 8.46 9.45 18.02
CA ARG A 237 9.35 8.45 17.45
C ARG A 237 10.59 9.15 16.88
N ILE A 238 11.62 9.33 17.73
CA ILE A 238 12.95 9.69 17.25
C ILE A 238 13.36 8.66 16.17
N PRO A 239 13.69 9.08 14.93
CA PRO A 239 14.16 8.16 13.91
C PRO A 239 15.50 7.59 14.38
N HIS A 240 15.46 6.39 14.93
CA HIS A 240 16.67 5.61 15.20
C HIS A 240 17.20 5.14 13.84
N PHE A 241 18.35 5.67 13.43
CA PHE A 241 19.10 5.25 12.24
C PHE A 241 19.88 3.94 12.46
N GLU A 242 19.72 3.31 13.63
CA GLU A 242 20.26 1.99 13.92
C GLU A 242 19.20 0.90 13.74
N PRO A 243 19.58 -0.31 13.27
CA PRO A 243 18.67 -1.44 13.21
C PRO A 243 18.04 -1.74 14.58
N ARG A 244 16.70 -1.63 14.66
CA ARG A 244 15.92 -1.99 15.88
C ARG A 244 16.00 -3.47 16.25
N ARG A 245 16.49 -4.32 15.35
CA ARG A 245 16.83 -5.69 15.68
C ARG A 245 18.26 -5.69 16.20
N GLY A 246 18.43 -6.11 17.46
CA GLY A 246 19.73 -6.60 17.92
C GLY A 246 20.27 -7.65 16.94
N PRO A 247 21.59 -7.90 16.91
CA PRO A 247 22.13 -9.00 16.13
C PRO A 247 21.29 -10.23 16.47
N ALA A 248 20.69 -10.88 15.48
CA ALA A 248 19.85 -12.06 15.68
C ALA A 248 20.73 -13.24 16.12
N VAL A 249 21.34 -13.10 17.30
CA VAL A 249 22.21 -14.04 17.98
C VAL A 249 21.30 -15.19 18.38
N PRO A 250 21.47 -16.39 17.82
CA PRO A 250 20.58 -17.51 18.09
C PRO A 250 20.55 -17.91 19.57
N SER A 251 21.70 -17.81 20.26
CA SER A 251 21.93 -17.89 21.71
C SER A 251 23.44 -17.77 21.98
N PHE A 252 23.88 -17.59 23.24
CA PHE A 252 25.29 -17.69 23.63
C PHE A 252 25.75 -19.16 23.73
N LEU A 253 27.06 -19.39 23.60
CA LEU A 253 27.72 -20.66 23.94
C LEU A 253 28.57 -20.43 25.18
N ALA A 254 28.45 -21.29 26.19
CA ALA A 254 29.31 -21.25 27.36
C ALA A 254 30.07 -22.58 27.52
N ALA A 255 31.29 -22.53 28.04
CA ALA A 255 32.03 -23.72 28.44
C ALA A 255 32.67 -23.45 29.81
N ASP A 256 32.52 -24.40 30.73
CA ASP A 256 33.12 -24.32 32.06
C ASP A 256 34.59 -24.78 32.04
N ALA A 257 35.39 -24.09 31.22
CA ALA A 257 36.82 -24.33 31.09
C ALA A 257 37.59 -23.27 31.89
N GLY A 258 38.10 -23.66 33.06
CA GLY A 258 38.92 -22.81 33.92
C GLY A 258 38.11 -21.78 34.72
N ARG A 259 37.86 -20.60 34.15
CA ARG A 259 37.13 -19.48 34.80
C ARG A 259 35.75 -19.21 34.18
N GLY A 260 35.30 -20.09 33.28
CA GLY A 260 34.10 -19.91 32.45
C GLY A 260 34.40 -19.08 31.20
N LEU A 261 34.11 -19.65 30.03
CA LEU A 261 34.24 -18.98 28.74
C LEU A 261 32.85 -18.79 28.13
N LEU A 262 32.58 -17.61 27.59
CA LEU A 262 31.32 -17.26 26.91
C LEU A 262 31.60 -16.74 25.50
N PHE A 263 30.84 -17.22 24.53
CA PHE A 263 30.94 -16.81 23.13
C PHE A 263 29.57 -16.41 22.57
N MET A 264 29.53 -15.28 21.89
CA MET A 264 28.35 -14.76 21.20
C MET A 264 28.48 -14.99 19.69
N PRO A 265 27.72 -15.93 19.09
CA PRO A 265 27.80 -16.19 17.65
C PRO A 265 27.14 -15.06 16.86
N VAL A 266 27.93 -14.41 15.99
CA VAL A 266 27.46 -13.45 14.98
C VAL A 266 27.39 -14.15 13.62
N ARG A 267 26.29 -13.94 12.87
CA ARG A 267 26.14 -14.51 11.51
C ARG A 267 27.29 -14.06 10.62
N GLY A 268 27.93 -15.01 9.93
CA GLY A 268 29.10 -14.78 9.09
C GLY A 268 30.46 -14.85 9.82
N GLY A 269 30.46 -14.97 11.15
CA GLY A 269 31.68 -15.20 11.94
C GLY A 269 32.11 -16.66 11.99
N PRO A 270 33.25 -16.97 12.63
CA PRO A 270 33.83 -18.32 12.71
C PRO A 270 33.10 -19.23 13.73
N GLY A 271 31.77 -19.22 13.74
CA GLY A 271 30.97 -19.83 14.80
C GLY A 271 31.20 -21.33 14.98
N ARG A 272 31.47 -22.07 13.89
CA ARG A 272 31.81 -23.50 13.96
C ARG A 272 33.18 -23.72 14.59
N ALA A 273 34.21 -23.00 14.12
CA ALA A 273 35.58 -23.15 14.62
C ALA A 273 35.70 -22.82 16.11
N ILE A 274 35.01 -21.77 16.58
CA ILE A 274 35.00 -21.40 18.00
C ILE A 274 34.21 -22.40 18.85
N ARG A 275 33.09 -22.94 18.35
CA ARG A 275 32.36 -24.02 19.03
C ARG A 275 33.24 -25.26 19.21
N ASP A 276 33.92 -25.68 18.15
CA ASP A 276 34.78 -26.88 18.18
C ASP A 276 35.96 -26.68 19.15
N TRP A 277 36.52 -25.47 19.19
CA TRP A 277 37.55 -25.10 20.16
C TRP A 277 37.05 -25.11 21.61
N LEU A 278 35.86 -24.54 21.88
CA LEU A 278 35.25 -24.58 23.21
C LEU A 278 34.96 -26.02 23.66
N ALA A 279 34.49 -26.88 22.75
CA ALA A 279 34.23 -28.29 23.02
C ALA A 279 35.48 -29.10 23.34
N ALA A 280 36.65 -28.68 22.85
CA ALA A 280 37.94 -29.27 23.22
C ALA A 280 38.39 -28.91 24.64
N LEU A 281 37.85 -27.84 25.23
CA LEU A 281 38.19 -27.35 26.56
C LEU A 281 37.24 -27.86 27.66
N GLY A 282 35.99 -28.20 27.31
CA GLY A 282 35.00 -28.73 28.23
C GLY A 282 33.61 -28.85 27.59
N PRO A 283 32.60 -29.36 28.33
CA PRO A 283 31.22 -29.41 27.87
C PRO A 283 30.71 -28.02 27.46
N VAL A 284 30.11 -27.92 26.29
CA VAL A 284 29.54 -26.66 25.76
C VAL A 284 28.04 -26.64 25.98
N GLU A 285 27.57 -25.64 26.70
CA GLU A 285 26.16 -25.33 26.91
C GLU A 285 25.71 -24.20 25.98
N GLY A 286 24.43 -24.20 25.61
CA GLY A 286 23.81 -23.16 24.81
C GLY A 286 22.31 -23.07 25.08
N ALA A 287 21.62 -22.21 24.35
CA ALA A 287 20.19 -21.92 24.57
C ALA A 287 19.92 -21.28 25.96
N PHE A 288 20.84 -20.43 26.40
CA PHE A 288 20.56 -19.49 27.49
C PHE A 288 19.39 -18.59 27.06
N THR A 289 18.30 -18.66 27.82
CA THR A 289 17.12 -17.80 27.70
C THR A 289 17.37 -16.45 28.35
#